data_AF-A0A2J6J8A9-F1
#
_entry.id   AF-A0A2J6J8A9-F1
#
_cell.length_a   1.000
_cell.length_b   1.000
_cell.length_c   1.000
_cell.angle_alpha   90.00
_cell.angle_beta   90.00
_cell.angle_gamma   90.00
#
_symmetry.space_group_name_H-M   'P 1'
#
loop_
_entity.id
_entity.type
_entity.pdbx_description
1 polymer ?
#
loop_
_entity_poly.entity_id
_entity_poly.type
_entity_poly.pdbx_seq_one_letter_code
_entity_poly.pdbx_strand_id
1 'polypeptide(L)'
;MGLFGRLFGSKDDLPALRKAISQHRFADARLIAVEIDAKVLSAEEQDEFARLRTEAGDRLAQLNLDEGAALQRSGDADRALEHFELAREQAVSDDLIKQIDQALKQEPIPGVAPAPVRKKAAGGSCASCGPAPATEPLQVEDDDLPDFDSRVELILASYPPEMAERYRTKSPGFLQAFLIAHEEEPAKALKALKEVSTEEKDDLYYFEVGSLHGRLEKIPDAIKYLKKALDTNPDLLLAAETLVTLQVARNQVQDALSRLEEMLKKGRDPLFCHTQLATVKMQLGDREHALEHAQQALSLGSQDQQLIFITASMMEQKGELKAAEKLYSSLSAGGCGGGANVYLAEFWLRQNKNLAKALDSFNAICRQEPDNPRWQLRVAQTYIARKWDKQGLDLLRRVLPDPNLAPELRAEGEALLASRSAS
;
A
#
# COMPACT_ATOMS: atom_id res chain seq x y z
N MET A 1 -2.68 17.96 23.18
CA MET A 1 -1.54 18.41 24.00
C MET A 1 -0.30 17.64 23.54
N GLY A 2 0.52 18.25 22.68
CA GLY A 2 1.61 17.59 21.95
C GLY A 2 2.88 17.42 22.77
N LEU A 3 3.62 16.35 22.46
CA LEU A 3 4.77 15.77 23.19
C LEU A 3 6.02 16.68 23.34
N PHE A 4 5.97 17.96 22.95
CA PHE A 4 7.12 18.88 23.00
C PHE A 4 6.83 20.21 23.73
N GLY A 5 5.71 20.31 24.45
CA GLY A 5 5.47 21.43 25.37
C GLY A 5 6.43 21.52 26.57
N ARG A 6 7.51 20.71 26.59
CA ARG A 6 8.47 20.59 27.69
C ARG A 6 9.94 20.71 27.24
N LEU A 7 10.24 21.48 26.20
CA LEU A 7 11.63 21.96 26.01
C LEU A 7 12.05 23.04 27.04
N PHE A 8 11.19 23.31 28.03
CA PHE A 8 11.57 23.86 29.35
C PHE A 8 10.90 23.05 30.49
N GLY A 9 10.75 21.73 30.30
CA GLY A 9 10.18 20.80 31.27
C GLY A 9 11.13 20.62 32.47
N SER A 10 10.55 20.58 33.66
CA SER A 10 11.24 20.38 34.93
C SER A 10 12.27 19.25 34.88
N LYS A 11 13.32 19.32 35.72
CA LYS A 11 14.30 18.25 36.01
C LYS A 11 13.67 16.93 36.56
N ASP A 12 12.35 16.80 36.47
CA ASP A 12 11.47 15.77 36.96
C ASP A 12 10.47 15.39 35.84
N ASP A 13 10.97 14.66 34.84
CA ASP A 13 10.20 14.16 33.69
C ASP A 13 9.87 12.65 33.81
N LEU A 14 9.89 12.11 35.04
CA LEU A 14 9.57 10.72 35.35
C LEU A 14 8.20 10.24 34.81
N PRO A 15 7.12 11.05 34.80
CA PRO A 15 5.85 10.65 34.17
C PRO A 15 5.94 10.45 32.64
N ALA A 16 6.80 11.20 31.95
CA ALA A 16 7.01 11.04 30.52
C ALA A 16 7.78 9.75 30.22
N LEU A 17 8.77 9.43 31.06
CA LEU A 17 9.49 8.15 31.01
C LEU A 17 8.54 6.96 31.21
N ARG A 18 7.68 6.99 32.25
CA ARG A 18 6.65 5.96 32.48
C ARG A 18 5.77 5.74 31.25
N LYS A 19 5.31 6.83 30.64
CA LYS A 19 4.44 6.78 29.45
C LYS A 19 5.16 6.20 28.23
N ALA A 20 6.43 6.52 28.03
CA ALA A 20 7.20 5.97 26.92
C ALA A 20 7.42 4.46 27.11
N ILE A 21 7.74 4.01 28.32
CA ILE A 21 7.86 2.59 28.69
C ILE A 21 6.53 1.85 28.45
N SER A 22 5.41 2.37 28.96
CA SER A 22 4.10 1.71 28.79
C SER A 22 3.63 1.63 27.33
N GLN A 23 4.20 2.45 26.45
CA GLN A 23 3.92 2.47 25.01
C GLN A 23 4.95 1.66 24.20
N HIS A 24 5.88 0.95 24.86
CA HIS A 24 6.96 0.21 24.22
C HIS A 24 7.88 1.08 23.35
N ARG A 25 7.94 2.39 23.61
CA ARG A 25 8.80 3.35 22.90
C ARG A 25 10.16 3.44 23.58
N PHE A 26 10.90 2.33 23.60
CA PHE A 26 12.11 2.17 24.42
C PHE A 26 13.27 3.10 24.03
N ALA A 27 13.41 3.43 22.74
CA ALA A 27 14.39 4.43 22.29
C ALA A 27 14.09 5.83 22.84
N ASP A 28 12.83 6.25 22.79
CA ASP A 28 12.38 7.53 23.37
C ASP A 28 12.53 7.52 24.90
N ALA A 29 12.18 6.39 25.54
CA ALA A 29 12.35 6.21 26.98
C ALA A 29 13.83 6.35 27.40
N ARG A 30 14.76 5.76 26.66
CA ARG A 30 16.20 5.87 26.93
C ARG A 30 16.70 7.31 26.79
N LEU A 31 16.24 8.05 25.77
CA LEU A 31 16.58 9.47 25.61
C LEU A 31 16.04 10.32 26.75
N ILE A 32 14.77 10.15 27.13
CA ILE A 32 14.16 10.84 28.28
C ILE A 32 14.94 10.53 29.56
N ALA A 33 15.34 9.28 29.76
CA ALA A 33 16.07 8.86 30.96
C ALA A 33 17.47 9.50 31.08
N VAL A 34 18.13 9.87 29.97
CA VAL A 34 19.43 10.56 29.99
C VAL A 34 19.28 12.01 30.49
N GLU A 35 18.12 12.62 30.30
CA GLU A 35 17.86 14.03 30.63
C GLU A 35 17.39 14.24 32.08
N ILE A 36 17.00 13.18 32.79
CA ILE A 36 16.52 13.24 34.18
C ILE A 36 17.69 13.35 35.16
N ASP A 37 17.71 14.42 35.96
CA ASP A 37 18.65 14.59 37.08
C ASP A 37 18.13 13.83 38.32
N ALA A 38 18.57 12.58 38.48
CA ALA A 38 18.10 11.72 39.58
C ALA A 38 18.27 12.35 40.98
N LYS A 39 19.16 13.33 41.16
CA LYS A 39 19.39 13.99 42.45
C LYS A 39 18.25 14.90 42.90
N VAL A 40 17.38 15.32 41.99
CA VAL A 40 16.20 16.15 42.33
C VAL A 40 14.95 15.32 42.63
N LEU A 41 15.00 14.01 42.41
CA LEU A 41 13.92 13.07 42.70
C LEU A 41 13.90 12.67 44.17
N SER A 42 12.72 12.34 44.70
CA SER A 42 12.60 11.69 46.01
C SER A 42 13.22 10.29 46.01
N ALA A 43 13.49 9.71 47.19
CA ALA A 43 14.08 8.37 47.27
C ALA A 43 13.23 7.29 46.57
N GLU A 44 11.90 7.36 46.69
CA GLU A 44 10.97 6.44 46.02
C GLU A 44 11.01 6.61 44.49
N GLU A 45 11.12 7.85 44.02
CA GLU A 45 11.22 8.17 42.59
C GLU A 45 12.60 7.81 42.01
N GLN A 46 13.66 7.85 42.81
CA GLN A 46 14.99 7.38 42.40
C GLN A 46 14.99 5.87 42.13
N ASP A 47 14.35 5.08 43.00
CA ASP A 47 14.22 3.64 42.83
C ASP A 47 13.33 3.28 41.63
N GLU A 48 12.28 4.04 41.38
CA GLU A 48 11.45 3.87 40.19
C GLU A 48 12.19 4.29 38.91
N PHE A 49 12.87 5.44 38.92
CA PHE A 49 13.66 5.92 37.80
C PHE A 49 14.75 4.91 37.41
N ALA A 50 15.45 4.35 38.40
CA ALA A 50 16.46 3.32 38.16
C ALA A 50 15.85 2.10 37.45
N ARG A 51 14.68 1.62 37.90
CA ARG A 51 13.97 0.50 37.26
C ARG A 51 13.54 0.82 35.82
N LEU A 52 12.93 1.99 35.59
CA LEU A 52 12.45 2.39 34.26
C LEU A 52 13.60 2.64 33.28
N ARG A 53 14.72 3.18 33.76
CA ARG A 53 15.93 3.36 32.95
C ARG A 53 16.54 2.02 32.56
N THR A 54 16.62 1.06 33.50
CA THR A 54 17.05 -0.30 33.21
C THR A 54 16.12 -0.96 32.19
N GLU A 55 14.81 -0.85 32.36
CA GLU A 55 13.83 -1.40 31.42
C GLU A 55 13.95 -0.78 30.02
N ALA A 56 14.15 0.54 29.91
CA ALA A 56 14.36 1.22 28.63
C ALA A 56 15.60 0.68 27.89
N GLY A 57 16.72 0.57 28.62
CA GLY A 57 17.98 0.09 28.07
C GLY A 57 17.91 -1.38 27.67
N ASP A 58 17.47 -2.24 28.58
CA ASP A 58 17.46 -3.68 28.38
C ASP A 58 16.47 -4.13 27.31
N ARG A 59 15.29 -3.50 27.21
CA ARG A 59 14.32 -3.84 26.15
C ARG A 59 14.83 -3.46 24.78
N LEU A 60 15.51 -2.31 24.66
CA LEU A 60 16.12 -1.89 23.40
C LEU A 60 17.32 -2.76 23.04
N ALA A 61 18.13 -3.12 24.03
CA ALA A 61 19.25 -4.03 23.86
C ALA A 61 18.82 -5.44 23.45
N GLN A 62 17.74 -5.97 24.04
CA GLN A 62 17.20 -7.28 23.67
C GLN A 62 16.74 -7.32 22.21
N LEU A 63 16.06 -6.27 21.73
CA LEU A 63 15.66 -6.18 20.32
C LEU A 63 16.86 -6.22 19.37
N ASN A 64 17.95 -5.53 19.72
CA ASN A 64 19.18 -5.57 18.94
C ASN A 64 19.91 -6.91 19.04
N LEU A 65 19.89 -7.58 20.21
CA LEU A 65 20.42 -8.93 20.37
C LEU A 65 19.67 -9.95 19.50
N ASP A 66 18.34 -9.88 19.48
CA ASP A 66 17.49 -10.77 18.68
C ASP A 66 17.72 -10.58 17.17
N GLU A 67 17.80 -9.33 16.72
CA GLU A 67 18.08 -8.97 15.32
C GLU A 67 19.49 -9.42 14.90
N GLY A 68 20.51 -9.15 15.73
CA GLY A 68 21.87 -9.62 15.49
C GLY A 68 21.95 -11.14 15.39
N ALA A 69 21.24 -11.86 16.25
CA ALA A 69 21.18 -13.33 16.20
C ALA A 69 20.47 -13.85 14.94
N ALA A 70 19.45 -13.15 14.45
CA ALA A 70 18.79 -13.49 13.19
C ALA A 70 19.71 -13.27 11.98
N LEU A 71 20.42 -12.13 11.94
CA LEU A 71 21.39 -11.80 10.90
C LEU A 71 22.55 -12.81 10.87
N GLN A 72 23.06 -13.20 12.05
CA GLN A 72 24.10 -14.22 12.18
C GLN A 72 23.65 -15.58 11.66
N ARG A 73 22.40 -16.01 11.93
CA ARG A 73 21.83 -17.23 11.34
C ARG A 73 21.68 -17.16 9.83
N SER A 74 21.48 -15.96 9.27
CA SER A 74 21.36 -15.73 7.83
C SER A 74 22.70 -15.56 7.10
N GLY A 75 23.82 -15.54 7.83
CA GLY A 75 25.16 -15.38 7.28
C GLY A 75 25.62 -13.93 7.05
N ASP A 76 24.85 -12.94 7.53
CA ASP A 76 25.18 -11.51 7.44
C ASP A 76 25.95 -11.05 8.70
N ALA A 77 27.22 -11.44 8.78
CA ALA A 77 28.04 -11.31 9.98
C ALA A 77 28.36 -9.85 10.35
N ASP A 78 28.54 -8.97 9.35
CA ASP A 78 28.89 -7.56 9.57
C ASP A 78 27.72 -6.82 10.23
N ARG A 79 26.50 -7.00 9.71
CA ARG A 79 25.31 -6.38 10.32
C ARG A 79 24.95 -7.01 11.66
N ALA A 80 25.16 -8.31 11.82
CA ALA A 80 24.99 -8.96 13.11
C ALA A 80 25.88 -8.31 14.20
N LEU A 81 27.15 -8.04 13.86
CA LEU A 81 28.09 -7.38 14.76
C LEU A 81 27.63 -5.96 15.15
N GLU A 82 27.19 -5.15 14.19
CA GLU A 82 26.66 -3.80 14.47
C GLU A 82 25.50 -3.83 15.48
N HIS A 83 24.58 -4.77 15.31
CA HIS A 83 23.45 -4.95 16.22
C HIS A 83 23.90 -5.43 17.60
N PHE A 84 24.85 -6.35 17.70
CA PHE A 84 25.37 -6.78 18.99
C PHE A 84 26.14 -5.67 19.74
N GLU A 85 26.91 -4.85 19.04
CA GLU A 85 27.60 -3.69 19.63
C GLU A 85 26.58 -2.66 20.14
N LEU A 86 25.53 -2.40 19.36
CA LEU A 86 24.46 -1.49 19.77
C LEU A 86 23.67 -2.03 20.97
N ALA A 87 23.39 -3.35 20.99
CA ALA A 87 22.79 -4.01 22.14
C ALA A 87 23.67 -3.84 23.39
N ARG A 88 24.99 -3.99 23.22
CA ARG A 88 25.96 -3.89 24.32
C ARG A 88 26.03 -2.49 24.92
N GLU A 89 25.90 -1.46 24.09
CA GLU A 89 25.86 -0.06 24.51
C GLU A 89 24.56 0.29 25.29
N GLN A 90 23.48 -0.44 25.01
CA GLN A 90 22.15 -0.18 25.53
C GLN A 90 21.83 -0.96 26.80
N ALA A 91 22.39 -2.16 26.96
CA ALA A 91 22.10 -3.05 28.07
C ALA A 91 22.59 -2.47 29.41
N VAL A 92 21.78 -2.68 30.44
CA VAL A 92 22.00 -2.23 31.82
C VAL A 92 22.11 -3.42 32.76
N SER A 93 21.34 -4.49 32.57
CA SER A 93 21.42 -5.69 33.43
C SER A 93 22.62 -6.59 33.10
N ASP A 94 23.29 -7.07 34.15
CA ASP A 94 24.47 -7.92 34.04
C ASP A 94 24.20 -9.23 33.27
N ASP A 95 23.00 -9.79 33.41
CA ASP A 95 22.64 -11.04 32.74
C ASP A 95 22.42 -10.85 31.23
N LEU A 96 21.82 -9.73 30.83
CA LEU A 96 21.68 -9.40 29.40
C LEU A 96 23.04 -9.04 28.79
N ILE A 97 23.86 -8.30 29.53
CA ILE A 97 25.24 -8.00 29.14
C ILE A 97 26.03 -9.29 28.88
N LYS A 98 25.94 -10.29 29.76
CA LYS A 98 26.60 -11.59 29.56
C LYS A 98 26.11 -12.31 28.30
N GLN A 99 24.81 -12.26 28.00
CA GLN A 99 24.24 -12.87 26.80
C GLN A 99 24.78 -12.20 25.53
N ILE A 100 24.83 -10.86 25.51
CA ILE A 100 25.37 -10.09 24.39
C ILE A 100 26.88 -10.35 24.23
N ASP A 101 27.64 -10.34 25.33
CA ASP A 101 29.08 -10.65 25.32
C ASP A 101 29.36 -12.08 24.86
N GLN A 102 28.42 -13.01 25.09
CA GLN A 102 28.51 -14.36 24.54
C GLN A 102 28.23 -14.37 23.03
N ALA A 103 27.22 -13.63 22.56
CA ALA A 103 26.91 -13.51 21.13
C ALA A 103 28.07 -12.88 20.34
N LEU A 104 28.68 -11.81 20.88
CA LEU A 104 29.87 -11.15 20.30
C LEU A 104 31.09 -12.07 20.17
N LYS A 105 31.17 -13.14 20.96
CA LYS A 105 32.27 -14.13 20.92
C LYS A 105 31.98 -15.33 20.03
N GLN A 106 30.74 -15.51 19.56
CA GLN A 106 30.41 -16.62 18.68
C GLN A 106 31.02 -16.36 17.31
N GLU A 107 31.80 -17.32 16.81
CA GLU A 107 32.30 -17.24 15.44
C GLU A 107 31.11 -17.21 14.46
N PRO A 108 31.21 -16.42 13.38
CA PRO A 108 30.21 -16.43 12.33
C PRO A 108 29.98 -17.86 11.84
N ILE A 109 28.73 -18.32 11.83
CA ILE A 109 28.40 -19.61 11.24
C ILE A 109 28.80 -19.52 9.76
N PRO A 110 29.69 -20.39 9.24
CA PRO A 110 30.09 -20.35 7.84
C PRO A 110 28.83 -20.42 6.98
N GLY A 111 28.60 -19.35 6.20
CA GLY A 111 27.35 -19.19 5.45
C GLY A 111 27.08 -20.44 4.60
N VAL A 112 25.91 -21.02 4.75
CA VAL A 112 25.31 -21.75 3.63
C VAL A 112 25.23 -20.71 2.52
N ALA A 113 26.02 -20.90 1.47
CA ALA A 113 26.10 -19.95 0.36
C ALA A 113 24.67 -19.55 -0.03
N PRO A 114 24.34 -18.25 -0.02
CA PRO A 114 23.02 -17.84 -0.46
C PRO A 114 22.88 -18.32 -1.90
N ALA A 115 21.76 -19.01 -2.19
CA ALA A 115 21.38 -19.29 -3.55
C ALA A 115 21.50 -17.98 -4.36
N PRO A 116 22.04 -18.02 -5.59
CA PRO A 116 22.39 -16.82 -6.31
C PRO A 116 21.18 -15.90 -6.36
N VAL A 117 21.33 -14.71 -5.77
CA VAL A 117 20.30 -13.68 -5.78
C VAL A 117 20.07 -13.32 -7.24
N ARG A 118 19.01 -13.89 -7.84
CA ARG A 118 18.47 -13.37 -9.08
C ARG A 118 18.09 -11.93 -8.79
N LYS A 119 18.73 -10.99 -9.50
CA LYS A 119 18.30 -9.59 -9.54
C LYS A 119 16.79 -9.56 -9.76
N LYS A 120 16.03 -9.22 -8.72
CA LYS A 120 14.60 -8.95 -8.90
C LYS A 120 14.49 -7.66 -9.70
N ALA A 121 13.85 -7.77 -10.86
CA ALA A 121 13.33 -6.64 -11.57
C ALA A 121 12.35 -5.88 -10.65
N ALA A 122 12.32 -4.56 -10.81
CA ALA A 122 11.37 -3.67 -10.15
C ALA A 122 9.93 -4.18 -10.35
N GLY A 123 9.22 -4.41 -9.24
CA GLY A 123 7.83 -4.85 -9.23
C GLY A 123 7.37 -5.14 -7.80
N GLY A 124 6.47 -4.31 -7.29
CA GLY A 124 6.02 -4.33 -5.90
C GLY A 124 5.17 -5.54 -5.52
N SER A 125 5.19 -5.87 -4.23
CA SER A 125 4.04 -6.28 -3.39
C SER A 125 4.60 -6.86 -2.09
N CYS A 126 4.20 -6.27 -0.97
CA CYS A 126 4.53 -6.73 0.38
C CYS A 126 3.63 -7.93 0.73
N ALA A 127 4.17 -9.15 0.57
CA ALA A 127 3.57 -10.39 1.07
C ALA A 127 4.43 -11.06 2.15
N SER A 128 5.20 -10.29 2.95
CA SER A 128 6.24 -10.87 3.82
C SER A 128 5.85 -11.06 5.30
N CYS A 129 4.55 -11.14 5.63
CA CYS A 129 4.12 -11.54 6.98
C CYS A 129 3.25 -12.81 7.02
N GLY A 130 3.22 -13.59 5.93
CA GLY A 130 2.82 -14.99 5.96
C GLY A 130 4.04 -15.91 5.81
N PRO A 131 3.96 -17.21 6.18
CA PRO A 131 4.92 -18.18 5.67
C PRO A 131 5.00 -18.01 4.15
N ALA A 132 6.22 -17.98 3.60
CA ALA A 132 6.39 -17.87 2.15
C ALA A 132 5.47 -18.91 1.48
N PRO A 133 4.64 -18.52 0.49
CA PRO A 133 3.99 -19.54 -0.32
C PRO A 133 5.13 -20.38 -0.88
N ALA A 134 5.01 -21.71 -0.77
CA ALA A 134 5.92 -22.62 -1.44
C ALA A 134 6.15 -22.06 -2.85
N THR A 135 7.41 -21.90 -3.24
CA THR A 135 7.79 -21.33 -4.54
C THR A 135 7.47 -22.25 -5.71
N GLU A 136 6.81 -23.37 -5.43
CA GLU A 136 5.98 -24.08 -6.39
C GLU A 136 4.52 -23.84 -5.98
N PRO A 137 3.65 -23.34 -6.89
CA PRO A 137 2.22 -23.48 -6.63
C PRO A 137 1.99 -24.93 -6.24
N LEU A 138 1.21 -25.17 -5.19
CA LEU A 138 0.72 -26.51 -4.87
C LEU A 138 0.34 -27.14 -6.20
N GLN A 139 1.05 -28.19 -6.59
CA GLN A 139 0.64 -28.99 -7.73
C GLN A 139 -0.64 -29.67 -7.26
N VAL A 140 -1.76 -28.99 -7.47
CA VAL A 140 -3.07 -29.59 -7.34
C VAL A 140 -3.09 -30.61 -8.47
N GLU A 141 -2.94 -31.89 -8.11
CA GLU A 141 -3.19 -32.96 -9.06
C GLU A 141 -4.61 -32.76 -9.60
N ASP A 142 -4.87 -33.01 -10.89
CA ASP A 142 -6.20 -32.79 -11.49
C ASP A 142 -7.33 -33.51 -10.69
N ASP A 143 -6.99 -34.55 -9.93
CA ASP A 143 -7.89 -35.30 -9.03
C ASP A 143 -8.31 -34.54 -7.75
N ASP A 144 -7.62 -33.47 -7.37
CA ASP A 144 -7.96 -32.62 -6.21
C ASP A 144 -8.85 -31.42 -6.57
N LEU A 145 -9.05 -31.16 -7.87
CA LEU A 145 -9.96 -30.11 -8.32
C LEU A 145 -11.42 -30.59 -8.17
N PRO A 146 -12.35 -29.69 -7.76
CA PRO A 146 -13.77 -30.02 -7.80
C PRO A 146 -14.18 -30.49 -9.20
N ASP A 147 -15.21 -31.33 -9.28
CA ASP A 147 -15.74 -31.79 -10.57
C ASP A 147 -16.21 -30.61 -11.44
N PHE A 148 -16.46 -30.89 -12.72
CA PHE A 148 -16.85 -29.89 -13.70
C PHE A 148 -18.04 -29.02 -13.24
N ASP A 149 -19.09 -29.64 -12.72
CA ASP A 149 -20.30 -28.93 -12.30
C ASP A 149 -20.00 -28.06 -11.08
N SER A 150 -19.25 -28.59 -10.11
CA SER A 150 -18.80 -27.85 -8.93
C SER A 150 -17.96 -26.62 -9.29
N ARG A 151 -17.08 -26.71 -10.29
CA ARG A 151 -16.25 -25.59 -10.77
C ARG A 151 -17.09 -24.52 -11.46
N VAL A 152 -18.03 -24.92 -12.30
CA VAL A 152 -18.96 -24.00 -12.96
C VAL A 152 -19.80 -23.27 -11.90
N GLU A 153 -20.36 -23.99 -10.93
CA GLU A 153 -21.18 -23.38 -9.87
C GLU A 153 -20.35 -22.42 -8.99
N LEU A 154 -19.07 -22.73 -8.71
CA LEU A 154 -18.20 -21.82 -7.98
C LEU A 154 -18.01 -20.49 -8.72
N ILE A 155 -17.88 -20.52 -10.04
CA ILE A 155 -17.80 -19.31 -10.86
C ILE A 155 -19.15 -18.57 -10.83
N LEU A 156 -20.25 -19.29 -11.09
CA LEU A 156 -21.59 -18.70 -11.14
C LEU A 156 -22.04 -18.12 -9.79
N ALA A 157 -21.50 -18.58 -8.67
CA ALA A 157 -21.74 -17.99 -7.35
C ALA A 157 -21.28 -16.54 -7.23
N SER A 158 -20.38 -16.07 -8.11
CA SER A 158 -19.95 -14.67 -8.18
C SER A 158 -20.80 -13.80 -9.12
N TYR A 159 -21.71 -14.41 -9.89
CA TYR A 159 -22.56 -13.71 -10.86
C TYR A 159 -23.90 -13.30 -10.21
N PRO A 160 -24.58 -12.26 -10.74
CA PRO A 160 -25.95 -11.94 -10.35
C PRO A 160 -26.87 -13.16 -10.53
N PRO A 161 -27.78 -13.47 -9.58
CA PRO A 161 -28.57 -14.71 -9.61
C PRO A 161 -29.35 -14.94 -10.90
N GLU A 162 -29.98 -13.88 -11.42
CA GLU A 162 -30.74 -13.93 -12.68
C GLU A 162 -29.84 -14.26 -13.88
N MET A 163 -28.58 -13.84 -13.83
CA MET A 163 -27.61 -14.12 -14.87
C MET A 163 -27.06 -15.53 -14.73
N ALA A 164 -26.69 -15.95 -13.51
CA ALA A 164 -26.23 -17.30 -13.23
C ALA A 164 -27.22 -18.35 -13.75
N GLU A 165 -28.52 -18.12 -13.56
CA GLU A 165 -29.57 -19.02 -14.06
C GLU A 165 -29.58 -19.14 -15.59
N ARG A 166 -29.29 -18.05 -16.30
CA ARG A 166 -29.18 -18.07 -17.77
C ARG A 166 -27.93 -18.81 -18.25
N TYR A 167 -26.86 -18.86 -17.46
CA TYR A 167 -25.70 -19.71 -17.77
C TYR A 167 -26.01 -21.19 -17.49
N ARG A 168 -26.77 -21.53 -16.44
CA ARG A 168 -27.12 -22.93 -16.13
C ARG A 168 -27.94 -23.62 -17.22
N THR A 169 -28.68 -22.86 -18.03
CA THR A 169 -29.46 -23.42 -19.14
C THR A 169 -28.62 -23.66 -20.40
N LYS A 170 -27.34 -23.28 -20.40
CA LYS A 170 -26.43 -23.46 -21.53
C LYS A 170 -25.99 -24.92 -21.68
N SER A 171 -25.62 -25.29 -22.90
CA SER A 171 -25.11 -26.61 -23.19
C SER A 171 -23.79 -26.90 -22.45
N PRO A 172 -23.46 -28.18 -22.22
CA PRO A 172 -22.16 -28.56 -21.68
C PRO A 172 -20.98 -28.00 -22.47
N GLY A 173 -21.12 -27.87 -23.81
CA GLY A 173 -20.08 -27.30 -24.67
C GLY A 173 -19.85 -25.81 -24.41
N PHE A 174 -20.94 -25.05 -24.19
CA PHE A 174 -20.83 -23.64 -23.80
C PHE A 174 -20.22 -23.50 -22.41
N LEU A 175 -20.70 -24.27 -21.42
CA LEU A 175 -20.20 -24.23 -20.05
C LEU A 175 -18.73 -24.64 -19.95
N GLN A 176 -18.29 -25.59 -20.78
CA GLN A 176 -16.88 -25.93 -20.90
C GLN A 176 -16.05 -24.76 -21.41
N ALA A 177 -16.53 -24.05 -22.44
CA ALA A 177 -15.82 -22.89 -22.96
C ALA A 177 -15.79 -21.73 -21.95
N PHE A 178 -16.87 -21.53 -21.20
CA PHE A 178 -16.98 -20.57 -20.11
C PHE A 178 -16.00 -20.90 -18.96
N LEU A 179 -15.87 -22.17 -18.59
CA LEU A 179 -14.91 -22.62 -17.58
C LEU A 179 -13.46 -22.37 -18.03
N ILE A 180 -13.11 -22.75 -19.27
CA ILE A 180 -11.79 -22.48 -19.87
C ILE A 180 -11.49 -20.98 -19.89
N ALA A 181 -12.50 -20.13 -20.09
CA ALA A 181 -12.31 -18.68 -20.03
C ALA A 181 -11.86 -18.23 -18.63
N HIS A 182 -12.43 -18.80 -17.57
CA HIS A 182 -12.10 -18.46 -16.18
C HIS A 182 -10.75 -19.03 -15.72
N GLU A 183 -10.23 -20.05 -16.40
CA GLU A 183 -8.88 -20.61 -16.21
C GLU A 183 -7.76 -19.78 -16.90
N GLU A 184 -8.07 -18.57 -17.33
CA GLU A 184 -7.11 -17.69 -18.01
C GLU A 184 -6.57 -18.20 -19.34
N GLU A 185 -7.36 -19.02 -20.04
CA GLU A 185 -7.03 -19.56 -21.36
C GLU A 185 -7.89 -18.98 -22.51
N PRO A 186 -7.86 -17.65 -22.76
CA PRO A 186 -8.87 -16.99 -23.59
C PRO A 186 -8.87 -17.43 -25.06
N ALA A 187 -7.71 -17.84 -25.60
CA ALA A 187 -7.61 -18.35 -26.96
C ALA A 187 -8.27 -19.73 -27.13
N LYS A 188 -8.15 -20.61 -26.12
CA LYS A 188 -8.81 -21.92 -26.12
C LYS A 188 -10.31 -21.76 -25.93
N ALA A 189 -10.75 -20.89 -25.02
CA ALA A 189 -12.16 -20.57 -24.81
C ALA A 189 -12.82 -20.06 -26.10
N LEU A 190 -12.18 -19.13 -26.82
CA LEU A 190 -12.69 -18.66 -28.12
C LEU A 190 -12.79 -19.77 -29.17
N LYS A 191 -11.87 -20.74 -29.16
CA LYS A 191 -11.96 -21.89 -30.06
C LYS A 191 -13.15 -22.77 -29.69
N ALA A 192 -13.35 -23.06 -28.40
CA ALA A 192 -14.47 -23.86 -27.93
C ALA A 192 -15.83 -23.18 -28.19
N LEU A 193 -15.95 -21.86 -27.95
CA LEU A 193 -17.16 -21.08 -28.26
C LEU A 193 -17.51 -21.09 -29.77
N LYS A 194 -16.56 -21.32 -30.68
CA LYS A 194 -16.90 -21.42 -32.12
C LYS A 194 -17.73 -22.66 -32.46
N GLU A 195 -17.56 -23.73 -31.68
CA GLU A 195 -18.22 -25.03 -31.88
C GLU A 195 -19.62 -25.08 -31.25
N VAL A 196 -19.98 -24.07 -30.46
CA VAL A 196 -21.34 -23.91 -29.90
C VAL A 196 -22.36 -23.72 -31.03
N SER A 197 -23.54 -24.33 -30.86
CA SER A 197 -24.60 -24.32 -31.87
C SER A 197 -25.10 -22.90 -32.17
N THR A 198 -25.71 -22.71 -33.33
CA THR A 198 -26.22 -21.41 -33.77
C THR A 198 -27.32 -20.86 -32.87
N GLU A 199 -28.10 -21.74 -32.25
CA GLU A 199 -29.23 -21.40 -31.38
C GLU A 199 -28.76 -20.81 -30.04
N GLU A 200 -27.54 -21.15 -29.61
CA GLU A 200 -26.96 -20.64 -28.37
C GLU A 200 -26.14 -19.35 -28.55
N LYS A 201 -26.05 -18.81 -29.78
CA LYS A 201 -25.34 -17.55 -30.08
C LYS A 201 -26.18 -16.31 -29.75
N ASP A 202 -26.56 -16.20 -28.48
CA ASP A 202 -27.33 -15.10 -27.90
C ASP A 202 -26.45 -13.99 -27.30
N ASP A 203 -27.05 -13.10 -26.51
CA ASP A 203 -26.34 -12.00 -25.83
C ASP A 203 -25.22 -12.48 -24.90
N LEU A 204 -25.40 -13.59 -24.17
CA LEU A 204 -24.35 -14.16 -23.31
C LEU A 204 -23.18 -14.69 -24.14
N TYR A 205 -23.48 -15.37 -25.25
CA TYR A 205 -22.43 -15.79 -26.19
C TYR A 205 -21.61 -14.59 -26.71
N TYR A 206 -22.28 -13.54 -27.18
CA TYR A 206 -21.59 -12.37 -27.71
C TYR A 206 -20.82 -11.61 -26.63
N PHE A 207 -21.33 -11.58 -25.39
CA PHE A 207 -20.62 -11.03 -24.24
C PHE A 207 -19.33 -11.81 -23.96
N GLU A 208 -19.40 -13.14 -23.83
CA GLU A 208 -18.22 -13.99 -23.58
C GLU A 208 -17.17 -13.83 -24.67
N VAL A 209 -17.57 -13.88 -25.94
CA VAL A 209 -16.67 -13.66 -27.07
C VAL A 209 -16.04 -12.27 -27.00
N GLY A 210 -16.84 -11.23 -26.73
CA GLY A 210 -16.37 -9.85 -26.59
C GLY A 210 -15.35 -9.67 -25.46
N SER A 211 -15.66 -10.19 -24.28
CA SER A 211 -14.79 -10.16 -23.09
C SER A 211 -13.46 -10.89 -23.34
N LEU A 212 -13.51 -12.06 -23.99
CA LEU A 212 -12.31 -12.81 -24.36
C LEU A 212 -11.43 -12.08 -25.37
N HIS A 213 -12.02 -11.42 -26.37
CA HIS A 213 -11.27 -10.56 -27.27
C HIS A 213 -10.64 -9.37 -26.55
N GLY A 214 -11.31 -8.81 -25.53
CA GLY A 214 -10.77 -7.76 -24.67
C GLY A 214 -9.52 -8.21 -23.92
N ARG A 215 -9.57 -9.41 -23.32
CA ARG A 215 -8.43 -10.03 -22.61
C ARG A 215 -7.25 -10.37 -23.52
N LEU A 216 -7.52 -10.62 -24.81
CA LEU A 216 -6.50 -10.82 -25.84
C LEU A 216 -6.00 -9.50 -26.46
N GLU A 217 -6.38 -8.35 -25.90
CA GLU A 217 -6.10 -7.01 -26.42
C GLU A 217 -6.58 -6.75 -27.87
N LYS A 218 -7.48 -7.60 -28.39
CA LYS A 218 -8.13 -7.45 -29.69
C LYS A 218 -9.32 -6.51 -29.58
N ILE A 219 -9.03 -5.27 -29.20
CA ILE A 219 -10.06 -4.31 -28.77
C ILE A 219 -11.14 -4.01 -29.84
N PRO A 220 -10.82 -3.89 -31.14
CA PRO A 220 -11.86 -3.71 -32.16
C PRO A 220 -12.88 -4.85 -32.20
N ASP A 221 -12.42 -6.10 -32.06
CA ASP A 221 -13.28 -7.28 -32.01
C ASP A 221 -14.09 -7.31 -30.70
N ALA A 222 -13.45 -6.97 -29.58
CA ALA A 222 -14.11 -6.89 -28.28
C ALA A 222 -15.31 -5.94 -28.33
N ILE A 223 -15.10 -4.71 -28.82
CA ILE A 223 -16.13 -3.69 -28.98
C ILE A 223 -17.24 -4.19 -29.93
N LYS A 224 -16.87 -4.80 -31.05
CA LYS A 224 -17.83 -5.34 -32.03
C LYS A 224 -18.76 -6.37 -31.40
N TYR A 225 -18.22 -7.33 -30.64
CA TYR A 225 -19.01 -8.39 -30.04
C TYR A 225 -19.81 -7.91 -28.82
N LEU A 226 -19.26 -7.01 -28.00
CA LEU A 226 -20.01 -6.38 -26.90
C LEU A 226 -21.19 -5.54 -27.42
N LYS A 227 -21.02 -4.82 -28.53
CA LYS A 227 -22.13 -4.13 -29.21
C LYS A 227 -23.21 -5.12 -29.66
N LYS A 228 -22.83 -6.25 -30.27
CA LYS A 228 -23.80 -7.30 -30.63
C LYS A 228 -24.56 -7.88 -29.44
N ALA A 229 -23.87 -8.05 -28.30
CA ALA A 229 -24.50 -8.50 -27.06
C ALA A 229 -25.58 -7.51 -26.63
N LEU A 230 -25.28 -6.21 -26.67
CA LEU A 230 -26.20 -5.14 -26.32
C LEU A 230 -27.30 -4.89 -27.37
N ASP A 231 -27.04 -5.17 -28.65
CA ASP A 231 -28.06 -5.13 -29.70
C ASP A 231 -29.09 -6.26 -29.49
N THR A 232 -28.64 -7.41 -28.97
CA THR A 232 -29.50 -8.56 -28.64
C THR A 232 -30.25 -8.34 -27.33
N ASN A 233 -29.54 -7.84 -26.32
CA ASN A 233 -30.07 -7.54 -25.01
C ASN A 233 -29.51 -6.20 -24.50
N PRO A 234 -30.25 -5.08 -24.70
CA PRO A 234 -29.84 -3.76 -24.24
C PRO A 234 -29.66 -3.63 -22.72
N ASP A 235 -30.12 -4.62 -21.97
CA ASP A 235 -30.17 -4.61 -20.50
C ASP A 235 -29.08 -5.50 -19.89
N LEU A 236 -28.21 -6.08 -20.71
CA LEU A 236 -27.06 -6.87 -20.28
C LEU A 236 -25.98 -5.97 -19.66
N LEU A 237 -26.09 -5.76 -18.35
CA LEU A 237 -25.26 -4.83 -17.59
C LEU A 237 -23.76 -5.10 -17.75
N LEU A 238 -23.31 -6.36 -17.60
CA LEU A 238 -21.89 -6.71 -17.76
C LEU A 238 -21.33 -6.33 -19.14
N ALA A 239 -22.12 -6.49 -20.21
CA ALA A 239 -21.68 -6.10 -21.55
C ALA A 239 -21.58 -4.58 -21.68
N ALA A 240 -22.51 -3.83 -21.07
CA ALA A 240 -22.47 -2.38 -21.04
C ALA A 240 -21.24 -1.87 -20.26
N GLU A 241 -21.00 -2.39 -19.07
CA GLU A 241 -19.86 -2.02 -18.21
C GLU A 241 -18.51 -2.37 -18.85
N THR A 242 -18.41 -3.55 -19.44
CA THR A 242 -17.19 -3.98 -20.15
C THR A 242 -16.93 -3.08 -21.36
N LEU A 243 -17.99 -2.73 -22.12
CA LEU A 243 -17.86 -1.83 -23.26
C LEU A 243 -17.44 -0.43 -22.83
N VAL A 244 -18.06 0.14 -21.78
CA VAL A 244 -17.64 1.44 -21.22
C VAL A 244 -16.16 1.39 -20.83
N THR A 245 -15.75 0.38 -20.06
CA THR A 245 -14.37 0.25 -19.57
C THR A 245 -13.37 0.25 -20.72
N LEU A 246 -13.66 -0.50 -21.80
CA LEU A 246 -12.83 -0.53 -23.00
C LEU A 246 -12.82 0.82 -23.73
N GLN A 247 -13.96 1.51 -23.81
CA GLN A 247 -14.07 2.83 -24.44
C GLN A 247 -13.27 3.88 -23.69
N VAL A 248 -13.37 3.91 -22.36
CA VAL A 248 -12.59 4.81 -21.49
C VAL A 248 -11.10 4.54 -21.62
N ALA A 249 -10.67 3.27 -21.60
CA ALA A 249 -9.27 2.89 -21.76
C ALA A 249 -8.69 3.27 -23.14
N ARG A 250 -9.53 3.37 -24.18
CA ARG A 250 -9.14 3.77 -25.55
C ARG A 250 -9.40 5.23 -25.88
N ASN A 251 -9.70 6.06 -24.87
CA ASN A 251 -9.98 7.48 -25.05
C ASN A 251 -11.15 7.73 -26.03
N GLN A 252 -12.08 6.77 -26.13
CA GLN A 252 -13.36 6.92 -26.86
C GLN A 252 -14.40 7.59 -25.94
N VAL A 253 -14.03 8.77 -25.45
CA VAL A 253 -14.67 9.45 -24.32
C VAL A 253 -16.14 9.79 -24.60
N GLN A 254 -16.48 10.18 -25.83
CA GLN A 254 -17.85 10.58 -26.17
C GLN A 254 -18.83 9.41 -26.15
N ASP A 255 -18.45 8.27 -26.72
CA ASP A 255 -19.29 7.06 -26.69
C ASP A 255 -19.49 6.56 -25.26
N ALA A 256 -18.44 6.62 -24.43
CA ALA A 256 -18.51 6.25 -23.02
C ALA A 256 -19.45 7.19 -22.24
N LEU A 257 -19.36 8.51 -22.45
CA LEU A 257 -20.25 9.50 -21.82
C LEU A 257 -21.73 9.21 -22.12
N SER A 258 -22.08 9.09 -23.41
CA SER A 258 -23.48 8.86 -23.81
C SER A 258 -24.04 7.58 -23.19
N ARG A 259 -23.23 6.51 -23.13
CA ARG A 259 -23.63 5.24 -22.52
C ARG A 259 -23.78 5.34 -21.01
N LEU A 260 -22.84 5.99 -20.33
CA LEU A 260 -22.86 6.19 -18.88
C LEU A 260 -24.07 7.04 -18.46
N GLU A 261 -24.37 8.10 -19.20
CA GLU A 261 -25.54 8.95 -18.96
C GLU A 261 -26.85 8.17 -19.17
N GLU A 262 -26.93 7.33 -20.19
CA GLU A 262 -28.09 6.45 -20.41
C GLU A 262 -28.26 5.42 -19.27
N MET A 263 -27.18 4.76 -18.87
CA MET A 263 -27.18 3.80 -17.75
C MET A 263 -27.64 4.47 -16.45
N LEU A 264 -27.06 5.63 -16.13
CA LEU A 264 -27.38 6.40 -14.94
C LEU A 264 -28.85 6.87 -14.96
N LYS A 265 -29.35 7.35 -16.10
CA LYS A 265 -30.76 7.75 -16.27
C LYS A 265 -31.74 6.60 -16.04
N LYS A 266 -31.35 5.37 -16.39
CA LYS A 266 -32.12 4.15 -16.15
C LYS A 266 -31.90 3.56 -14.74
N GLY A 267 -31.07 4.19 -13.90
CA GLY A 267 -30.72 3.69 -12.57
C GLY A 267 -29.90 2.40 -12.59
N ARG A 268 -29.18 2.12 -13.69
CA ARG A 268 -28.36 0.91 -13.86
C ARG A 268 -26.97 1.15 -13.33
N ASP A 269 -26.62 0.42 -12.27
CA ASP A 269 -25.39 0.57 -11.50
C ASP A 269 -24.90 2.03 -11.37
N PRO A 270 -25.57 2.85 -10.54
CA PRO A 270 -25.15 4.23 -10.31
C PRO A 270 -23.73 4.35 -9.80
N LEU A 271 -23.25 3.37 -9.01
CA LEU A 271 -21.90 3.37 -8.44
C LEU A 271 -20.85 3.26 -9.54
N PHE A 272 -21.01 2.29 -10.45
CA PHE A 272 -20.16 2.14 -11.64
C PHE A 272 -20.23 3.42 -12.50
N CYS A 273 -21.44 3.93 -12.74
CA CYS A 273 -21.64 5.10 -13.59
C CYS A 273 -20.90 6.33 -13.05
N HIS A 274 -21.09 6.67 -11.77
CA HIS A 274 -20.40 7.79 -11.15
C HIS A 274 -18.88 7.61 -11.11
N THR A 275 -18.38 6.39 -10.89
CA THR A 275 -16.94 6.08 -10.90
C THR A 275 -16.31 6.32 -12.29
N GLN A 276 -16.95 5.82 -13.34
CA GLN A 276 -16.47 5.99 -14.71
C GLN A 276 -16.64 7.44 -15.19
N LEU A 277 -17.75 8.11 -14.87
CA LEU A 277 -17.96 9.52 -15.20
C LEU A 277 -16.89 10.41 -14.56
N ALA A 278 -16.51 10.17 -13.31
CA ALA A 278 -15.41 10.89 -12.67
C ALA A 278 -14.09 10.74 -13.45
N THR A 279 -13.78 9.51 -13.89
CA THR A 279 -12.57 9.21 -14.67
C THR A 279 -12.58 9.88 -16.04
N VAL A 280 -13.70 9.78 -16.75
CA VAL A 280 -13.90 10.35 -18.08
C VAL A 280 -13.84 11.89 -18.04
N LYS A 281 -14.48 12.51 -17.04
CA LYS A 281 -14.42 13.96 -16.83
C LYS A 281 -13.02 14.44 -16.47
N MET A 282 -12.28 13.66 -15.68
CA MET A 282 -10.85 13.92 -15.43
C MET A 282 -10.01 13.90 -16.71
N GLN A 283 -10.22 12.93 -17.61
CA GLN A 283 -9.51 12.84 -18.89
C GLN A 283 -9.80 14.05 -19.80
N LEU A 284 -11.02 14.60 -19.71
CA LEU A 284 -11.42 15.82 -20.42
C LEU A 284 -10.91 17.12 -19.78
N GLY A 285 -10.29 17.05 -18.60
CA GLY A 285 -9.88 18.22 -17.82
C GLY A 285 -11.04 18.94 -17.12
N ASP A 286 -12.24 18.38 -17.15
CA ASP A 286 -13.45 18.88 -16.50
C ASP A 286 -13.45 18.51 -15.01
N ARG A 287 -12.55 19.14 -14.25
CA ARG A 287 -12.28 18.82 -12.84
C ARG A 287 -13.47 19.05 -11.91
N GLU A 288 -14.34 20.01 -12.26
CA GLU A 288 -15.51 20.35 -11.44
C GLU A 288 -16.51 19.19 -11.44
N HIS A 289 -16.99 18.78 -12.61
CA HIS A 289 -17.91 17.64 -12.72
C HIS A 289 -17.24 16.32 -12.33
N ALA A 290 -15.93 16.17 -12.56
CA ALA A 290 -15.20 15.00 -12.09
C ALA A 290 -15.27 14.85 -10.57
N LEU A 291 -15.10 15.94 -9.83
CA LEU A 291 -15.21 15.94 -8.38
C LEU A 291 -16.64 15.62 -7.92
N GLU A 292 -17.67 16.17 -8.58
CA GLU A 292 -19.06 15.87 -8.27
C GLU A 292 -19.37 14.37 -8.43
N HIS A 293 -19.05 13.78 -9.58
CA HIS A 293 -19.26 12.36 -9.82
C HIS A 293 -18.44 11.48 -8.86
N ALA A 294 -17.20 11.87 -8.55
CA ALA A 294 -16.38 11.14 -7.60
C ALA A 294 -16.99 11.15 -6.19
N GLN A 295 -17.51 12.30 -5.72
CA GLN A 295 -18.20 12.40 -4.44
C GLN A 295 -19.47 11.54 -4.41
N GLN A 296 -20.25 11.51 -5.49
CA GLN A 296 -21.42 10.63 -5.59
C GLN A 296 -21.01 9.16 -5.51
N ALA A 297 -20.00 8.72 -6.25
CA ALA A 297 -19.48 7.35 -6.19
C ALA A 297 -19.01 6.97 -4.77
N LEU A 298 -18.28 7.85 -4.09
CA LEU A 298 -17.85 7.64 -2.70
C LEU A 298 -19.05 7.57 -1.74
N SER A 299 -20.09 8.38 -1.95
CA SER A 299 -21.33 8.34 -1.14
C SER A 299 -22.12 7.04 -1.34
N LEU A 300 -22.00 6.42 -2.51
CA LEU A 300 -22.57 5.12 -2.86
C LEU A 300 -21.71 3.94 -2.37
N GLY A 301 -20.60 4.20 -1.69
CA GLY A 301 -19.74 3.18 -1.08
C GLY A 301 -18.55 2.73 -1.92
N SER A 302 -18.14 3.51 -2.95
CA SER A 302 -16.91 3.21 -3.69
C SER A 302 -15.72 3.12 -2.74
N GLN A 303 -14.97 2.02 -2.83
CA GLN A 303 -13.71 1.78 -2.11
C GLN A 303 -12.48 1.82 -3.03
N ASP A 304 -12.67 2.29 -4.27
CA ASP A 304 -11.61 2.43 -5.25
C ASP A 304 -10.53 3.39 -4.71
N GLN A 305 -9.34 2.83 -4.45
CA GLN A 305 -8.21 3.56 -3.88
C GLN A 305 -7.75 4.70 -4.77
N GLN A 306 -7.80 4.53 -6.09
CA GLN A 306 -7.42 5.56 -7.05
C GLN A 306 -8.45 6.69 -7.04
N LEU A 307 -9.75 6.38 -7.03
CA LEU A 307 -10.81 7.38 -6.94
C LEU A 307 -10.74 8.17 -5.63
N ILE A 308 -10.53 7.49 -4.50
CA ILE A 308 -10.36 8.13 -3.19
C ILE A 308 -9.16 9.09 -3.22
N PHE A 309 -8.00 8.63 -3.73
CA PHE A 309 -6.79 9.44 -3.83
C PHE A 309 -7.02 10.70 -4.69
N ILE A 310 -7.56 10.53 -5.91
CA ILE A 310 -7.79 11.65 -6.83
C ILE A 310 -8.79 12.64 -6.23
N THR A 311 -9.86 12.16 -5.59
CA THR A 311 -10.85 13.00 -4.92
C THR A 311 -10.24 13.79 -3.76
N ALA A 312 -9.45 13.13 -2.91
CA ALA A 312 -8.74 13.78 -1.80
C ALA A 312 -7.79 14.86 -2.31
N SER A 313 -7.05 14.58 -3.39
CA SER A 313 -6.15 15.56 -4.02
C SER A 313 -6.90 16.76 -4.60
N MET A 314 -8.05 16.56 -5.25
CA MET A 314 -8.88 17.65 -5.76
C MET A 314 -9.45 18.51 -4.63
N MET A 315 -9.92 17.88 -3.55
CA MET A 315 -10.38 18.57 -2.33
C MET A 315 -9.25 19.36 -1.67
N GLU A 316 -8.03 18.81 -1.62
CA GLU A 316 -6.84 19.52 -1.10
C GLU A 316 -6.55 20.78 -1.92
N GLN A 317 -6.54 20.68 -3.26
CA GLN A 317 -6.30 21.81 -4.16
C GLN A 317 -7.35 22.91 -4.03
N LYS A 318 -8.61 22.53 -3.77
CA LYS A 318 -9.73 23.46 -3.55
C LYS A 318 -9.71 24.09 -2.14
N GLY A 319 -8.83 23.62 -1.25
CA GLY A 319 -8.73 24.11 0.13
C GLY A 319 -9.67 23.43 1.11
N GLU A 320 -10.36 22.35 0.71
CA GLU A 320 -11.24 21.53 1.57
C GLU A 320 -10.41 20.57 2.44
N LEU A 321 -9.43 21.10 3.17
CA LEU A 321 -8.35 20.35 3.81
C LEU A 321 -8.84 19.27 4.79
N LYS A 322 -9.91 19.53 5.55
CA LYS A 322 -10.46 18.54 6.49
C LYS A 322 -11.08 17.34 5.78
N ALA A 323 -11.78 17.58 4.67
CA ALA A 323 -12.39 16.52 3.87
C ALA A 323 -11.31 15.70 3.15
N ALA A 324 -10.30 16.38 2.58
CA ALA A 324 -9.13 15.75 1.99
C ALA A 324 -8.39 14.84 2.98
N GLU A 325 -8.10 15.33 4.19
CA GLU A 325 -7.43 14.54 5.24
C GLU A 325 -8.21 13.27 5.60
N LYS A 326 -9.55 13.39 5.72
CA LYS A 326 -10.43 12.25 5.99
C LYS A 326 -10.35 11.20 4.88
N LEU A 327 -10.41 11.61 3.61
CA LEU A 327 -10.32 10.68 2.48
C LEU A 327 -8.93 10.07 2.36
N TYR A 328 -7.85 10.85 2.52
CA TYR A 328 -6.51 10.27 2.57
C TYR A 328 -6.39 9.25 3.70
N SER A 329 -7.03 9.45 4.85
CA SER A 329 -7.01 8.48 5.95
C SER A 329 -7.77 7.18 5.69
N SER A 330 -8.70 7.14 4.74
CA SER A 330 -9.39 5.90 4.36
C SER A 330 -8.63 5.06 3.35
N LEU A 331 -7.52 5.57 2.79
CA LEU A 331 -6.66 4.79 1.91
C LEU A 331 -5.90 3.73 2.73
N SER A 332 -5.77 2.53 2.16
CA SER A 332 -5.04 1.43 2.78
C SER A 332 -3.58 1.81 3.01
N ALA A 333 -3.07 1.57 4.23
CA ALA A 333 -1.65 1.69 4.51
C ALA A 333 -0.90 0.54 3.83
N GLY A 334 -0.08 0.87 2.82
CA GLY A 334 0.80 -0.10 2.18
C GLY A 334 1.94 -0.49 3.13
N GLY A 335 1.76 -1.59 3.86
CA GLY A 335 2.82 -2.26 4.62
C GLY A 335 2.62 -2.35 6.14
N CYS A 336 3.22 -3.37 6.75
CA CYS A 336 3.12 -3.71 8.18
C CYS A 336 3.88 -2.76 9.14
N GLY A 337 4.25 -1.55 8.69
CA GLY A 337 5.15 -0.64 9.41
C GLY A 337 4.49 0.30 10.43
N GLY A 338 3.19 0.17 10.70
CA GLY A 338 2.47 0.96 11.71
C GLY A 338 2.31 2.46 11.41
N GLY A 339 2.68 2.92 10.20
CA GLY A 339 2.52 4.30 9.73
C GLY A 339 1.19 4.55 9.00
N ALA A 340 0.89 5.81 8.73
CA ALA A 340 -0.18 6.19 7.80
C ALA A 340 0.20 5.80 6.37
N ASN A 341 -0.79 5.67 5.47
CA ASN A 341 -0.49 5.54 4.05
C ASN A 341 0.30 6.76 3.55
N VAL A 342 1.07 6.54 2.49
CA VAL A 342 2.02 7.54 1.96
C VAL A 342 1.33 8.86 1.57
N TYR A 343 0.11 8.79 1.04
CA TYR A 343 -0.62 9.98 0.61
C TYR A 343 -1.05 10.86 1.78
N LEU A 344 -1.46 10.25 2.90
CA LEU A 344 -1.76 10.97 4.14
C LEU A 344 -0.50 11.58 4.77
N ALA A 345 0.63 10.86 4.76
CA ALA A 345 1.90 11.39 5.26
C ALA A 345 2.40 12.59 4.44
N GLU A 346 2.32 12.49 3.11
CA GLU A 346 2.61 13.57 2.16
C GLU A 346 1.69 14.78 2.37
N PHE A 347 0.38 14.54 2.56
CA PHE A 347 -0.58 15.60 2.92
C PHE A 347 -0.19 16.29 4.23
N TRP A 348 0.10 15.53 5.29
CA TRP A 348 0.51 16.09 6.57
C TRP A 348 1.78 16.93 6.48
N LEU A 349 2.77 16.50 5.70
CA LEU A 349 3.98 17.28 5.45
C LEU A 349 3.66 18.61 4.74
N ARG A 350 2.91 18.58 3.63
CA ARG A 350 2.51 19.79 2.89
C ARG A 350 1.72 20.77 3.74
N GLN A 351 0.83 20.26 4.59
CA GLN A 351 -0.03 21.08 5.45
C GLN A 351 0.64 21.47 6.78
N ASN A 352 1.91 21.07 7.00
CA ASN A 352 2.64 21.28 8.25
C ASN A 352 1.88 20.77 9.50
N LYS A 353 1.22 19.61 9.37
CA LYS A 353 0.38 18.96 10.39
C LYS A 353 0.92 17.58 10.73
N ASN A 354 0.63 17.09 11.94
CA ASN A 354 0.92 15.71 12.35
C ASN A 354 2.34 15.22 11.99
N LEU A 355 3.33 16.12 12.02
CA LEU A 355 4.68 15.88 11.48
C LEU A 355 5.40 14.70 12.14
N ALA A 356 5.05 14.38 13.38
CA ALA A 356 5.54 13.16 14.03
C ALA A 356 5.05 11.90 13.33
N LYS A 357 3.75 11.81 13.04
CA LYS A 357 3.17 10.68 12.32
C LYS A 357 3.65 10.63 10.87
N ALA A 358 3.81 11.78 10.22
CA ALA A 358 4.40 11.85 8.88
C ALA A 358 5.82 11.30 8.87
N LEU A 359 6.66 11.71 9.82
CA LEU A 359 8.03 11.20 9.99
C LEU A 359 8.06 9.69 10.23
N ASP A 360 7.22 9.19 11.14
CA ASP A 360 7.13 7.75 11.43
C ASP A 360 6.74 6.96 10.19
N SER A 361 5.81 7.49 9.39
CA SER A 361 5.36 6.89 8.13
C SER A 361 6.48 6.87 7.09
N PHE A 362 7.18 8.00 6.88
CA PHE A 362 8.30 8.03 5.93
C PHE A 362 9.46 7.12 6.36
N ASN A 363 9.79 7.07 7.65
CA ASN A 363 10.79 6.13 8.16
C ASN A 363 10.37 4.66 7.96
N ALA A 364 9.09 4.34 8.15
CA ALA A 364 8.58 3.00 7.88
C ALA A 364 8.71 2.63 6.39
N ILE A 365 8.47 3.59 5.48
CA ILE A 365 8.65 3.37 4.04
C ILE A 365 10.15 3.28 3.67
N CYS A 366 11.02 4.12 4.26
CA CYS A 366 12.49 3.99 4.09
C CYS A 366 13.00 2.59 4.44
N ARG A 367 12.43 1.93 5.45
CA ARG A 367 12.82 0.55 5.79
C ARG A 367 12.39 -0.47 4.73
N GLN A 368 11.27 -0.22 4.04
CA GLN A 368 10.77 -1.09 2.96
C GLN A 368 11.49 -0.83 1.64
N GLU A 369 11.86 0.43 1.39
CA GLU A 369 12.53 0.90 0.18
C GLU A 369 13.81 1.68 0.55
N PRO A 370 14.85 1.00 1.07
CA PRO A 370 16.07 1.66 1.56
C PRO A 370 16.85 2.41 0.47
N ASP A 371 16.75 1.92 -0.78
CA ASP A 371 17.45 2.48 -1.95
C ASP A 371 16.65 3.59 -2.66
N ASN A 372 15.46 3.95 -2.16
CA ASN A 372 14.65 5.01 -2.78
C ASN A 372 14.92 6.36 -2.10
N PRO A 373 15.69 7.27 -2.74
CA PRO A 373 16.11 8.53 -2.12
C PRO A 373 14.94 9.50 -1.87
N ARG A 374 13.77 9.27 -2.49
CA ARG A 374 12.54 10.04 -2.23
C ARG A 374 12.18 10.02 -0.75
N TRP A 375 12.24 8.87 -0.09
CA TRP A 375 11.77 8.77 1.30
C TRP A 375 12.75 9.43 2.26
N GLN A 376 14.05 9.33 1.99
CA GLN A 376 15.07 10.06 2.73
C GLN A 376 14.92 11.59 2.56
N LEU A 377 14.57 12.07 1.35
CA LEU A 377 14.22 13.47 1.12
C LEU A 377 13.02 13.90 1.97
N ARG A 378 11.94 13.10 2.00
CA ARG A 378 10.73 13.41 2.79
C ARG A 378 11.01 13.41 4.29
N VAL A 379 11.88 12.52 4.78
CA VAL A 379 12.38 12.56 6.17
C VAL A 379 13.12 13.87 6.46
N ALA A 380 14.05 14.28 5.58
CA ALA A 380 14.79 15.52 5.73
C ALA A 380 13.87 16.76 5.77
N GLN A 381 12.89 16.82 4.86
CA GLN A 381 11.89 17.89 4.83
C GLN A 381 11.02 17.90 6.08
N THR A 382 10.66 16.73 6.60
CA THR A 382 9.89 16.60 7.83
C THR A 382 10.70 17.06 9.05
N TYR A 383 12.01 16.78 9.12
CA TYR A 383 12.91 17.33 10.14
C TYR A 383 12.93 18.86 10.10
N ILE A 384 13.07 19.46 8.92
CA ILE A 384 13.06 20.93 8.75
C ILE A 384 11.70 21.53 9.17
N ALA A 385 10.58 20.90 8.77
CA ALA A 385 9.24 21.31 9.18
C ALA A 385 9.06 21.28 10.71
N ARG A 386 9.68 20.29 11.37
CA ARG A 386 9.70 20.15 12.84
C ARG A 386 10.71 21.05 13.55
N LYS A 387 11.44 21.92 12.83
CA LYS A 387 12.51 22.78 13.36
C LYS A 387 13.76 22.04 13.82
N TRP A 388 13.99 20.83 13.32
CA TRP A 388 15.25 20.09 13.47
C TRP A 388 16.16 20.39 12.27
N ASP A 389 16.47 21.67 12.08
CA ASP A 389 17.09 22.18 10.87
C ASP A 389 18.47 21.55 10.63
N LYS A 390 19.27 21.31 11.67
CA LYS A 390 20.60 20.67 11.52
C LYS A 390 20.49 19.28 10.91
N GLN A 391 19.72 18.38 11.54
CA GLN A 391 19.54 17.01 11.07
C GLN A 391 18.90 16.96 9.68
N GLY A 392 17.90 17.82 9.45
CA GLY A 392 17.24 17.92 8.16
C GLY A 392 18.17 18.38 7.05
N LEU A 393 18.96 19.44 7.26
CA LEU A 393 19.91 19.95 6.27
C LEU A 393 21.06 18.98 6.00
N ASP A 394 21.55 18.29 7.02
CA ASP A 394 22.60 17.28 6.86
C ASP A 394 22.12 16.09 6.02
N LEU A 395 20.89 15.61 6.27
CA LEU A 395 20.28 14.55 5.46
C LEU A 395 19.97 15.04 4.04
N LEU A 396 19.48 16.26 3.89
CA LEU A 396 19.18 16.87 2.59
C LEU A 396 20.43 16.95 1.70
N ARG A 397 21.57 17.41 2.25
CA ARG A 397 22.85 17.46 1.52
C ARG A 397 23.36 16.07 1.10
N ARG A 398 23.01 15.03 1.84
CA ARG A 398 23.38 13.64 1.52
C ARG A 398 22.52 13.06 0.41
N VAL A 399 21.23 13.38 0.39
CA VAL A 399 20.24 12.82 -0.55
C VAL A 399 20.24 13.51 -1.91
N LEU A 400 20.45 14.83 -1.96
CA LEU A 400 20.36 15.60 -3.21
C LEU A 400 21.29 15.11 -4.34
N PRO A 401 22.54 14.67 -4.07
CA PRO A 401 23.44 14.12 -5.09
C PRO A 401 23.05 12.74 -5.62
N ASP A 402 22.07 12.05 -5.02
CA ASP A 402 21.68 10.71 -5.44
C ASP A 402 21.16 10.71 -6.89
N PRO A 403 21.75 9.89 -7.80
CA PRO A 403 21.36 9.86 -9.20
C PRO A 403 19.94 9.34 -9.43
N ASN A 404 19.40 8.54 -8.49
CA ASN A 404 18.05 7.99 -8.56
C ASN A 404 16.98 8.96 -8.04
N LEU A 405 17.37 10.11 -7.50
CA LEU A 405 16.42 11.13 -7.08
C LEU A 405 15.81 11.84 -8.30
N ALA A 406 14.47 11.81 -8.39
CA ALA A 406 13.74 12.45 -9.48
C ALA A 406 14.09 13.95 -9.59
N PRO A 407 14.25 14.50 -10.82
CA PRO A 407 14.67 15.89 -11.01
C PRO A 407 13.80 16.92 -10.27
N GLU A 408 12.49 16.70 -10.24
CA GLU A 408 11.53 17.60 -9.59
C GLU A 408 11.72 17.61 -8.06
N LEU A 409 11.99 16.43 -7.48
CA LEU A 409 12.28 16.27 -6.06
C LEU A 409 13.65 16.86 -5.68
N ARG A 410 14.64 16.71 -6.57
CA ARG A 410 15.95 17.35 -6.39
C ARG A 410 15.80 18.87 -6.37
N ALA A 411 15.07 19.44 -7.33
CA ALA A 411 14.81 20.88 -7.38
C ALA A 411 14.06 21.38 -6.13
N GLU A 412 13.08 20.61 -5.63
CA GLU A 412 12.37 20.90 -4.38
C GLU A 412 13.34 20.98 -3.19
N GLY A 413 14.24 20.00 -3.05
CA GLY A 413 15.21 19.97 -1.97
C GLY A 413 16.30 21.04 -2.09
N GLU A 414 16.78 21.34 -3.29
CA GLU A 414 17.73 22.43 -3.55
C GLU A 414 17.15 23.80 -3.19
N ALA A 415 15.88 24.05 -3.59
CA ALA A 415 15.17 25.27 -3.22
C ALA A 415 15.03 25.41 -1.70
N LEU A 416 14.73 24.31 -1.00
CA LEU A 416 14.66 24.30 0.46
C LEU A 416 16.02 24.58 1.10
N LEU A 417 17.10 23.95 0.62
CA LEU A 417 18.47 24.16 1.09
C LEU A 417 18.91 25.62 0.90
N ALA A 418 18.60 26.22 -0.25
CA ALA A 418 18.90 27.62 -0.55
C ALA A 418 18.15 28.57 0.40
N SER A 419 16.85 28.32 0.64
CA SER A 419 16.02 29.16 1.52
C SER A 419 16.53 29.23 2.96
N ARG A 420 17.21 28.18 3.43
CA ARG A 420 17.74 28.06 4.80
C ARG A 420 19.19 28.50 4.96
N SER A 421 19.91 28.68 3.85
CA SER A 421 21.28 29.21 3.86
C SER A 421 21.31 30.75 3.81
N ALA A 422 20.17 31.38 3.49
CA ALA A 422 20.00 32.83 3.40
C ALA A 422 19.34 33.46 4.65
N SER A 423 18.94 32.65 5.63
CA SER A 423 18.40 33.06 6.94
C SER A 423 19.44 32.82 8.02
#